data_AF-A0A6A0BE92-F1
#
_entry.id   AF-A0A6A0BE92-F1
#
_cell.length_a   1.000
_cell.length_b   1.000
_cell.length_c   1.000
_cell.angle_alpha   90.00
_cell.angle_beta   90.00
_cell.angle_gamma   90.00
#
_symmetry.space_group_name_H-M   'P 1'
#
loop_
_entity.id
_entity.type
_entity.pdbx_description
1 polymer ?
#
loop_
_entity_poly.entity_id
_entity_poly.type
_entity_poly.pdbx_seq_one_letter_code
_entity_poly.pdbx_strand_id
1 'polypeptide(L)'
;MLDNILQFLQSIWGAIYGWITDGKPIRKIRGMFGIIMMYSFYSYLYKSHKRAKSRTKEMDEQLIEEMYEKNEDGLYPWEIDTDTSADRIPKDASVYADKGLVRPNRGRWKI
;
A
#
# COMPACT_ATOMS: atom_id res chain seq x y z
N MET A 1 -5.14 -28.91 24.89
CA MET A 1 -5.03 -27.81 23.89
C MET A 1 -6.13 -26.77 24.10
N LEU A 2 -7.40 -27.19 24.22
CA LEU A 2 -8.52 -26.30 24.55
C LEU A 2 -8.40 -25.62 25.92
N ASP A 3 -7.93 -26.32 26.96
CA ASP A 3 -7.80 -25.75 28.31
C ASP A 3 -6.78 -24.61 28.39
N ASN A 4 -5.68 -24.72 27.62
CA ASN A 4 -4.67 -23.66 27.52
C ASN A 4 -5.25 -22.41 26.85
N ILE A 5 -6.14 -22.59 25.87
CA ILE A 5 -6.84 -21.48 25.20
C ILE A 5 -7.83 -20.83 26.18
N LEU A 6 -8.56 -21.62 26.96
CA LEU A 6 -9.53 -21.10 27.95
C LEU A 6 -8.86 -20.34 29.09
N GLN A 7 -7.75 -20.86 29.63
CA GLN A 7 -6.96 -20.14 30.66
C GLN A 7 -6.39 -18.83 30.12
N PHE A 8 -5.90 -18.84 28.89
CA PHE A 8 -5.42 -17.62 28.23
C PHE A 8 -6.53 -16.59 28.04
N LEU A 9 -7.71 -17.01 27.59
CA LEU A 9 -8.87 -16.14 27.43
C LEU A 9 -9.34 -15.57 28.77
N GLN A 10 -9.36 -16.36 29.84
CA GLN A 10 -9.70 -15.88 31.18
C GLN A 10 -8.70 -14.84 31.72
N SER A 11 -7.40 -15.03 31.47
CA SER A 11 -6.35 -14.07 31.82
C SER A 11 -6.55 -12.73 31.11
N ILE A 12 -6.83 -12.77 29.79
CA ILE A 12 -7.15 -11.58 29.01
C ILE A 12 -8.42 -10.90 29.54
N TRP A 13 -9.46 -11.68 29.84
CA TRP A 13 -10.73 -11.15 30.33
C TRP A 13 -10.55 -10.45 31.68
N GLY A 14 -9.79 -11.03 32.61
CA GLY A 14 -9.47 -10.41 33.90
C GLY A 14 -8.73 -9.08 33.77
N ALA A 15 -7.77 -9.00 32.84
CA ALA A 15 -7.04 -7.77 32.56
C ALA A 15 -7.93 -6.67 31.93
N ILE A 16 -8.78 -7.06 30.98
CA ILE A 16 -9.74 -6.14 30.34
C ILE A 16 -10.77 -5.66 31.36
N TYR A 17 -11.32 -6.56 32.18
CA TYR A 17 -12.31 -6.21 33.20
C TYR A 17 -11.72 -5.27 34.23
N GLY A 18 -10.54 -5.58 34.77
CA GLY A 18 -9.83 -4.70 35.70
C GLY A 18 -9.52 -3.33 35.11
N TRP A 19 -9.19 -3.25 33.81
CA TRP A 19 -8.97 -1.97 33.14
C TRP A 19 -10.26 -1.17 32.90
N ILE A 20 -11.39 -1.86 32.67
CA ILE A 20 -12.71 -1.23 32.50
C ILE A 20 -13.26 -0.77 33.86
N THR A 21 -13.06 -1.53 34.92
CA THR A 21 -13.60 -1.25 36.26
C THR A 21 -12.71 -0.30 37.07
N ASP A 22 -11.39 -0.46 37.03
CA ASP A 22 -10.45 0.37 37.79
C ASP A 22 -9.80 1.51 36.98
N GLY A 23 -9.91 2.72 37.56
CA GLY A 23 -8.83 3.71 37.50
C GLY A 23 -8.80 4.69 36.32
N LYS A 24 -9.22 5.92 36.61
CA LYS A 24 -8.96 7.21 35.92
C LYS A 24 -9.34 7.26 34.41
N PRO A 25 -10.21 8.21 34.01
CA PRO A 25 -10.77 8.27 32.64
C PRO A 25 -9.69 8.33 31.53
N ILE A 26 -8.55 8.95 31.82
CA ILE A 26 -7.42 9.10 30.89
C ILE A 26 -6.82 7.74 30.46
N ARG A 27 -6.75 6.75 31.35
CA ARG A 27 -6.19 5.43 31.01
C ARG A 27 -7.14 4.64 30.10
N LYS A 28 -8.45 4.80 30.28
CA LYS A 28 -9.49 4.19 29.44
C LYS A 28 -9.46 4.76 28.03
N ILE A 29 -9.36 6.09 27.91
CA ILE A 29 -9.25 6.76 26.62
C ILE A 29 -8.00 6.32 25.86
N ARG A 30 -6.82 6.28 26.51
CA ARG A 30 -5.57 5.86 25.87
C ARG A 30 -5.60 4.40 25.39
N GLY A 31 -6.16 3.49 26.18
CA GLY A 31 -6.27 2.09 25.75
C GLY A 31 -7.30 1.90 24.63
N MET A 32 -8.42 2.63 24.62
CA MET A 32 -9.37 2.63 23.49
C MET A 32 -8.70 3.11 22.20
N PHE A 33 -7.93 4.20 22.24
CA PHE A 33 -7.16 4.66 21.09
C PHE A 33 -6.15 3.62 20.62
N GLY A 34 -5.48 2.91 21.53
CA GLY A 34 -4.58 1.82 21.19
C GLY A 34 -5.28 0.68 20.44
N ILE A 35 -6.46 0.26 20.90
CA ILE A 35 -7.26 -0.79 20.25
C ILE A 35 -7.73 -0.36 18.87
N ILE A 36 -8.22 0.88 18.74
CA ILE A 36 -8.65 1.45 17.45
C ILE A 36 -7.48 1.49 16.48
N MET A 37 -6.31 1.99 16.91
CA MET A 37 -5.10 2.04 16.09
C MET A 37 -4.64 0.64 15.66
N MET A 38 -4.69 -0.34 16.57
CA MET A 38 -4.32 -1.73 16.27
C MET A 38 -5.26 -2.34 15.23
N TYR A 39 -6.57 -2.12 15.37
CA TYR A 39 -7.56 -2.58 14.40
C TYR A 39 -7.36 -1.91 13.03
N SER A 40 -7.16 -0.59 13.00
CA SER A 40 -6.88 0.15 11.77
C SER A 40 -5.62 -0.37 11.07
N PHE A 41 -4.53 -0.60 11.82
CA PHE A 41 -3.28 -1.12 11.29
C PHE A 41 -3.44 -2.54 10.72
N TYR A 42 -4.11 -3.43 11.45
CA TYR A 42 -4.44 -4.77 10.95
C TYR A 42 -5.27 -4.71 9.66
N SER A 43 -6.29 -3.84 9.61
CA SER A 43 -7.13 -3.67 8.42
C SER A 43 -6.33 -3.19 7.21
N TYR A 44 -5.36 -2.30 7.43
CA TYR A 44 -4.48 -1.78 6.38
C TYR A 44 -3.57 -2.88 5.83
N LEU A 45 -2.92 -3.65 6.70
CA LEU A 45 -2.08 -4.77 6.30
C LEU A 45 -2.87 -5.84 5.54
N TYR A 46 -4.07 -6.18 6.03
CA TYR A 46 -4.95 -7.12 5.36
C TYR A 46 -5.32 -6.65 3.94
N LYS A 47 -5.74 -5.39 3.80
CA LYS A 47 -6.08 -4.80 2.48
C LYS A 47 -4.85 -4.71 1.56
N SER A 48 -3.70 -4.31 2.09
CA SER A 48 -2.44 -4.25 1.35
C SER A 48 -2.03 -5.62 0.83
N HIS A 49 -2.04 -6.64 1.69
CA HIS A 49 -1.72 -8.01 1.32
C HIS A 49 -2.72 -8.58 0.32
N LYS A 50 -4.02 -8.30 0.50
CA LYS A 50 -5.05 -8.69 -0.46
C LYS A 50 -4.83 -8.04 -1.82
N ARG A 51 -4.52 -6.74 -1.88
CA ARG A 51 -4.20 -6.02 -3.13
C ARG A 51 -2.95 -6.56 -3.80
N ALA A 52 -1.89 -6.83 -3.03
CA ALA A 52 -0.66 -7.42 -3.55
C ALA A 52 -0.92 -8.82 -4.14
N LYS A 53 -1.80 -9.60 -3.52
CA LYS A 53 -2.20 -10.93 -3.99
C LYS A 53 -3.20 -10.90 -5.15
N SER A 54 -4.04 -9.86 -5.23
CA SER A 54 -5.08 -9.72 -6.26
C SER A 54 -4.60 -9.03 -7.53
N ARG A 55 -3.35 -8.51 -7.57
CA ARG A 55 -2.69 -8.16 -8.84
C ARG A 55 -2.31 -9.44 -9.57
N THR A 56 -3.31 -10.14 -10.08
CA THR A 56 -3.13 -11.15 -11.11
C THR A 56 -2.95 -10.40 -12.43
N LYS A 57 -2.07 -10.88 -13.31
CA LYS A 57 -1.87 -10.29 -14.64
C LYS A 57 -3.19 -10.07 -15.38
N GLU A 58 -4.14 -10.99 -15.22
CA GLU A 58 -5.50 -10.93 -15.79
C GLU A 58 -6.31 -9.69 -15.33
N MET A 59 -6.18 -9.25 -14.08
CA MET A 59 -6.88 -8.04 -13.61
C MET A 59 -6.25 -6.77 -14.16
N ASP A 60 -4.92 -6.74 -14.28
CA ASP A 60 -4.21 -5.61 -14.86
C ASP A 60 -4.51 -5.52 -16.37
N GLU A 61 -4.58 -6.66 -17.07
CA GLU A 61 -4.98 -6.75 -18.48
C GLU A 61 -6.43 -6.27 -18.72
N GLN A 62 -7.38 -6.68 -17.87
CA GLN A 62 -8.76 -6.19 -17.92
C GLN A 62 -8.84 -4.66 -17.72
N LEU A 63 -8.08 -4.13 -16.76
CA LEU A 63 -8.06 -2.69 -16.51
C LEU A 63 -7.44 -1.92 -17.67
N ILE A 64 -6.45 -2.51 -18.36
CA ILE A 64 -5.87 -1.94 -19.58
C ILE A 64 -6.88 -1.93 -20.71
N GLU A 65 -7.62 -3.03 -20.92
CA GLU A 65 -8.70 -3.12 -21.91
C GLU A 65 -9.86 -2.15 -21.64
N GLU A 66 -10.21 -1.93 -20.37
CA GLU A 66 -11.25 -0.95 -19.99
C GLU A 66 -10.81 0.50 -20.21
N MET A 67 -9.53 0.82 -20.02
CA MET A 67 -9.03 2.19 -20.10
C MET A 67 -8.52 2.60 -21.48
N TYR A 68 -8.14 1.65 -22.33
CA TYR A 68 -7.53 1.92 -23.63
C TYR A 68 -8.18 1.08 -24.73
N GLU A 69 -8.64 1.74 -25.78
CA GLU A 69 -9.11 1.06 -26.98
C GLU A 69 -7.94 0.72 -27.90
N LYS A 70 -7.99 -0.48 -28.49
CA LYS A 70 -7.07 -0.90 -29.55
C LYS A 70 -7.45 -0.22 -30.86
N ASN A 71 -6.46 0.05 -31.71
CA ASN A 71 -6.70 0.55 -33.05
C ASN A 71 -7.28 -0.55 -33.99
N GLU A 72 -7.55 -0.20 -35.26
CA GLU A 72 -8.10 -1.14 -36.27
C GLU A 72 -7.21 -2.37 -36.50
N ASP A 73 -5.91 -2.24 -36.24
CA ASP A 73 -4.92 -3.31 -36.36
C ASP A 73 -4.79 -4.16 -35.07
N GLY A 74 -5.56 -3.86 -34.03
CA GLY A 74 -5.55 -4.57 -32.76
C GLY A 74 -4.38 -4.23 -31.82
N LEU A 75 -3.69 -3.12 -32.05
CA LEU A 75 -2.54 -2.64 -31.29
C LEU A 75 -2.96 -1.54 -30.31
N TYR A 76 -2.32 -1.53 -29.14
CA TYR A 76 -2.46 -0.42 -28.20
C TYR A 76 -1.64 0.82 -28.64
N PRO A 77 -1.99 2.04 -28.18
CA PRO A 77 -1.27 3.26 -28.55
C PRO A 77 0.26 3.22 -28.33
N TRP A 78 0.72 2.56 -27.26
CA TRP A 78 2.15 2.39 -26.96
C TRP A 78 2.82 1.25 -27.74
N GLU A 79 2.06 0.38 -28.40
CA GLU A 79 2.59 -0.68 -29.27
C GLU A 79 2.81 -0.18 -30.71
N ILE A 80 2.04 0.83 -31.13
CA ILE A 80 2.16 1.48 -32.45
C ILE A 80 3.42 2.35 -32.49
N ASP A 81 3.65 3.11 -31.43
CA ASP A 81 4.66 4.15 -31.37
C ASP A 81 5.96 3.63 -30.73
N THR A 82 6.73 2.88 -31.52
CA THR A 82 8.01 2.30 -31.11
C THR A 82 9.22 3.15 -31.50
N ASP A 83 9.00 4.29 -32.17
CA ASP A 83 10.07 5.17 -32.59
C ASP A 83 10.64 5.94 -31.39
N THR A 84 11.78 5.43 -30.94
CA THR A 84 12.60 5.98 -29.85
C THR A 84 13.83 6.73 -30.38
N SER A 85 13.87 7.03 -31.69
CA SER A 85 14.98 7.76 -32.29
C SER A 85 15.11 9.16 -31.71
N ALA A 86 16.37 9.64 -31.64
CA ALA A 86 16.66 10.99 -31.16
C ALA A 86 16.06 12.08 -32.08
N ASP A 87 15.79 11.72 -33.34
CA ASP A 87 15.25 12.64 -34.37
C ASP A 87 13.81 13.07 -34.09
N ARG A 88 13.09 12.32 -33.24
CA ARG A 88 11.72 12.63 -32.82
C ARG A 88 11.63 13.77 -31.81
N ILE A 89 12.74 14.06 -31.11
CA ILE A 89 12.79 15.12 -30.12
C ILE A 89 12.80 16.47 -30.87
N PRO A 90 11.81 17.35 -30.65
CA PRO A 90 11.78 18.62 -31.37
C PRO A 90 13.00 19.46 -30.98
N LYS A 91 13.56 20.21 -31.92
CA LYS A 91 14.86 20.91 -31.75
C LYS A 91 14.84 21.98 -30.66
N ASP A 92 13.65 22.46 -30.31
CA ASP A 92 13.37 23.41 -29.24
C ASP A 92 13.01 22.73 -27.92
N ALA A 93 13.03 21.40 -27.85
CA ALA A 93 12.79 20.67 -26.62
C ALA A 93 13.77 21.13 -25.54
N SER A 94 13.23 21.67 -24.45
CA SER A 94 14.05 21.99 -23.29
C SER A 94 14.65 20.70 -22.77
N VAL A 95 15.97 20.61 -22.74
CA VAL A 95 16.65 19.52 -22.02
C VAL A 95 16.16 19.58 -20.57
N TYR A 96 15.59 18.48 -20.09
CA TYR A 96 15.35 18.26 -18.67
C TYR A 96 16.71 18.10 -17.99
N ALA A 97 17.44 19.21 -17.88
CA ALA A 97 18.58 19.30 -16.98
C ALA A 97 17.97 19.27 -15.58
N ASP A 98 18.43 18.35 -14.74
CA ASP A 98 18.12 18.27 -13.31
C ASP A 98 18.52 19.59 -12.61
N LYS A 99 17.76 20.66 -12.85
CA LYS A 99 17.94 21.97 -12.22
C LYS A 99 17.24 21.89 -10.86
N GLY A 100 17.86 21.18 -9.92
CA GLY A 100 17.60 21.35 -8.49
C GLY A 100 16.70 20.32 -7.79
N LEU A 101 16.23 19.25 -8.44
CA LEU A 101 15.43 18.20 -7.79
C LEU A 101 16.22 16.89 -7.65
N VAL A 102 16.95 16.80 -6.53
CA VAL A 102 17.16 15.58 -5.73
C VAL A 102 17.22 14.28 -6.54
N ARG A 103 18.35 14.03 -7.20
CA ARG A 103 18.72 12.62 -7.45
C ARG A 103 18.81 11.94 -6.08
N PRO A 104 18.05 10.88 -5.80
CA PRO A 104 18.36 10.06 -4.63
C PRO A 104 19.79 9.55 -4.86
N ASN A 105 20.74 10.00 -4.05
CA ASN A 105 22.10 9.47 -4.10
C ASN A 105 22.01 7.96 -3.86
N ARG A 106 22.12 7.18 -4.94
CA ARG A 106 22.25 5.72 -4.83
C ARG A 106 23.46 5.46 -3.94
N GLY A 107 23.26 4.72 -2.84
CA GLY A 107 24.34 4.30 -1.94
C GLY A 107 24.38 4.94 -0.55
N ARG A 108 23.42 5.78 -0.14
CA ARG A 108 23.30 6.20 1.28
C ARG A 108 22.21 5.44 2.04
N TRP A 109 22.32 4.12 2.08
CA TRP A 109 21.69 3.35 3.15
C TRP A 109 22.68 3.40 4.32
N LYS A 110 22.38 4.20 5.35
CA LYS A 110 23.16 4.15 6.59
C LYS A 110 22.90 2.78 7.21
N ILE A 111 23.96 1.98 7.30
CA ILE A 111 24.07 0.82 8.18
C ILE A 111 24.18 1.32 9.61
#